data_AF-A0A8R7QYU1-F1
#
_entry.id   AF-A0A8R7QYU1-F1
#
_cell.length_a   1.000
_cell.length_b   1.000
_cell.length_c   1.000
_cell.angle_alpha   90.00
_cell.angle_beta   90.00
_cell.angle_gamma   90.00
#
_symmetry.space_group_name_H-M   'P 1'
#
loop_
_entity.id
_entity.type
_entity.pdbx_description
1 polymer ?
#
loop_
_entity_poly.entity_id
_entity_poly.type
_entity_poly.pdbx_seq_one_letter_code
_entity_poly.pdbx_strand_id
1 'polypeptide(L)'
;MDSAAPVAGAPPAVPPAVLCAAEEALAATESVGDHLAEMLTAAAEDPDAVAELPPLQRARAFLAVAHAATSLFAVRLRCSGINPDEHPIKKEFERLSLWQEKLNRLNEWDKAPLRPSTTVNTQAAARFIGRSLSHLTDDQKKGMQAISKGEGAGWSGRKRKSQPLPERKSVRAAAEEFLAKATQELIGYNGSGVKGPVRTILDEDED
;
A
#
# COMPACT_ATOMS: atom_id res chain seq x y z
N MET A 1 79.42 27.99 8.78
CA MET A 1 79.20 27.99 7.32
C MET A 1 79.03 26.53 6.95
N ASP A 2 77.87 25.96 6.69
CA ASP A 2 76.58 26.52 6.29
C ASP A 2 75.43 25.77 6.97
N SER A 3 74.46 26.54 7.43
CA SER A 3 73.16 26.05 7.90
C SER A 3 72.26 25.93 6.68
N ALA A 4 71.92 24.71 6.28
CA ALA A 4 70.98 24.46 5.19
C ALA A 4 69.57 24.81 5.66
N ALA A 5 69.06 25.93 5.16
CA ALA A 5 67.68 26.38 5.35
C ALA A 5 66.68 25.35 4.78
N PRO A 6 65.48 25.21 5.38
CA PRO A 6 64.46 24.32 4.86
C PRO A 6 63.91 24.90 3.55
N VAL A 7 63.91 24.09 2.49
CA VAL A 7 63.28 24.42 1.22
C VAL A 7 61.78 24.56 1.46
N ALA A 8 61.31 25.81 1.49
CA ALA A 8 59.91 26.16 1.61
C ALA A 8 59.17 25.88 0.30
N GLY A 9 58.05 25.15 0.41
CA GLY A 9 56.85 25.42 -0.39
C GLY A 9 56.77 24.82 -1.79
N ALA A 10 56.87 23.49 -1.93
CA ALA A 10 56.15 22.84 -3.02
C ALA A 10 54.66 22.76 -2.63
N PRO A 11 53.70 23.22 -3.46
CA PRO A 11 52.29 23.00 -3.17
C PRO A 11 52.02 21.49 -3.07
N PRO A 12 51.10 21.06 -2.18
CA PRO A 12 50.79 19.65 -2.03
C PRO A 12 50.40 19.07 -3.40
N ALA A 13 50.93 17.89 -3.71
CA ALA A 13 50.75 17.24 -5.01
C ALA A 13 49.28 16.97 -5.36
N VAL A 14 48.40 16.93 -4.36
CA VAL A 14 46.94 16.79 -4.50
C VAL A 14 46.27 17.97 -3.79
N PRO A 15 45.33 18.68 -4.43
CA PRO A 15 44.58 19.76 -3.80
C PRO A 15 43.78 19.24 -2.58
N PRO A 16 43.72 19.99 -1.46
CA PRO A 16 43.01 19.55 -0.25
C PRO A 16 41.52 19.29 -0.51
N ALA A 17 40.89 20.05 -1.40
CA ALA A 17 39.49 19.82 -1.78
C ALA A 17 39.26 18.44 -2.41
N VAL A 18 40.24 17.89 -3.13
CA VAL A 18 40.16 16.55 -3.72
C VAL A 18 40.26 15.48 -2.63
N LEU A 19 41.11 15.69 -1.62
CA LEU A 19 41.21 14.78 -0.48
C LEU A 19 39.92 14.76 0.34
N CYS A 20 39.36 15.93 0.68
CA CYS A 20 38.08 16.01 1.38
C CYS A 20 36.96 15.31 0.58
N ALA A 21 36.85 15.56 -0.72
CA ALA A 21 35.85 14.91 -1.56
C ALA A 21 36.03 13.38 -1.63
N ALA A 22 37.27 12.89 -1.61
CA ALA A 22 37.57 11.46 -1.59
C ALA A 22 37.20 10.82 -0.24
N GLU A 23 37.47 11.50 0.88
CA GLU A 23 37.07 11.05 2.22
C GLU A 23 35.54 11.02 2.37
N GLU A 24 34.85 12.06 1.89
CA GLU A 24 33.38 12.10 1.86
C GLU A 24 32.80 10.98 1.01
N ALA A 25 33.36 10.72 -0.17
CA ALA A 25 32.93 9.64 -1.05
C ALA A 25 33.16 8.26 -0.40
N LEU A 26 34.31 8.06 0.26
CA LEU A 26 34.61 6.84 1.00
C LEU A 26 33.56 6.60 2.09
N ALA A 27 33.34 7.58 2.96
CA ALA A 27 32.36 7.50 4.04
C ALA A 27 30.94 7.22 3.51
N ALA A 28 30.55 7.84 2.41
CA ALA A 28 29.27 7.58 1.77
C ALA A 28 29.19 6.15 1.21
N THR A 29 30.25 5.63 0.60
CA THR A 29 30.28 4.26 0.07
C THR A 29 30.26 3.19 1.15
N GLU A 30 30.97 3.42 2.27
CA GLU A 30 30.93 2.55 3.45
C GLU A 30 29.52 2.52 4.03
N SER A 31 28.91 3.69 4.22
CA SER A 31 27.52 3.78 4.70
C SER A 31 26.54 3.01 3.80
N VAL A 32 26.60 3.19 2.48
CA VAL A 32 25.73 2.43 1.55
C VAL A 32 26.01 0.93 1.62
N GLY A 33 27.28 0.54 1.76
CA GLY A 33 27.70 -0.84 1.93
C GLY A 33 27.13 -1.48 3.19
N ASP A 34 27.21 -0.79 4.33
CA ASP A 34 26.72 -1.26 5.62
C ASP A 34 25.21 -1.48 5.61
N HIS A 35 24.44 -0.50 5.14
CA HIS A 35 22.97 -0.62 5.06
C HIS A 35 22.54 -1.71 4.07
N LEU A 36 23.27 -1.87 2.95
CA LEU A 36 22.99 -2.94 1.99
C LEU A 36 23.30 -4.31 2.61
N ALA A 37 24.40 -4.45 3.33
CA ALA A 37 24.77 -5.68 4.02
C ALA A 37 23.74 -6.04 5.10
N GLU A 38 23.28 -5.07 5.89
CA GLU A 38 22.22 -5.28 6.88
C GLU A 38 20.92 -5.78 6.22
N MET A 39 20.50 -5.15 5.12
CA MET A 39 19.30 -5.54 4.38
C MET A 39 19.42 -6.95 3.78
N LEU A 40 20.60 -7.30 3.23
CA LEU A 40 20.85 -8.63 2.67
C LEU A 40 20.93 -9.71 3.74
N THR A 41 21.52 -9.41 4.90
CA THR A 41 21.55 -10.32 6.05
C THR A 41 20.14 -10.60 6.56
N ALA A 42 19.32 -9.55 6.74
CA ALA A 42 17.93 -9.71 7.16
C ALA A 42 17.11 -10.55 6.16
N ALA A 43 17.31 -10.34 4.85
CA ALA A 43 16.66 -11.14 3.81
C ALA A 43 17.17 -12.59 3.71
N ALA A 44 18.39 -12.86 4.20
CA ALA A 44 18.93 -14.21 4.27
C ALA A 44 18.42 -14.99 5.49
N GLU A 45 18.19 -14.30 6.61
CA GLU A 45 17.60 -14.87 7.82
C GLU A 45 16.13 -15.23 7.62
N ASP A 46 15.39 -14.37 6.92
CA ASP A 46 13.99 -14.62 6.54
C ASP A 46 13.78 -14.33 5.04
N PRO A 47 13.86 -15.37 4.19
CA PRO A 47 13.64 -15.25 2.75
C PRO A 47 12.24 -14.74 2.37
N ASP A 48 11.24 -14.97 3.22
CA ASP A 48 9.86 -14.59 2.97
C ASP A 48 9.56 -13.16 3.46
N ALA A 49 10.37 -12.58 4.33
CA ALA A 49 10.18 -11.22 4.86
C ALA A 49 9.93 -10.16 3.78
N VAL A 50 10.70 -10.18 2.68
CA VAL A 50 10.52 -9.26 1.55
C VAL A 50 9.19 -9.53 0.82
N ALA A 51 8.79 -10.80 0.74
CA ALA A 51 7.53 -11.23 0.15
C ALA A 51 6.31 -10.93 1.03
N GLU A 52 6.49 -10.66 2.33
CA GLU A 52 5.43 -10.23 3.24
C GLU A 52 5.23 -8.71 3.24
N LEU A 53 6.22 -7.93 2.79
CA LEU A 53 6.09 -6.47 2.69
C LEU A 53 4.90 -6.04 1.81
N PRO A 54 4.16 -4.98 2.19
CA PRO A 54 3.18 -4.33 1.32
C PRO A 54 3.77 -4.05 -0.07
N PRO A 55 3.01 -4.18 -1.16
CA PRO A 55 3.55 -4.11 -2.53
C PRO A 55 4.39 -2.87 -2.81
N LEU A 56 4.00 -1.71 -2.28
CA LEU A 56 4.74 -0.46 -2.45
C LEU A 56 6.07 -0.45 -1.67
N GLN A 57 6.09 -1.00 -0.47
CA GLN A 57 7.31 -1.11 0.35
C GLN A 57 8.27 -2.14 -0.25
N ARG A 58 7.73 -3.26 -0.74
CA ARG A 58 8.50 -4.28 -1.46
C ARG A 58 9.19 -3.71 -2.70
N ALA A 59 8.46 -2.94 -3.50
CA ALA A 59 9.03 -2.25 -4.66
C ALA A 59 10.15 -1.27 -4.26
N ARG A 60 9.99 -0.53 -3.15
CA ARG A 60 11.04 0.35 -2.61
C ARG A 60 12.30 -0.43 -2.21
N ALA A 61 12.14 -1.56 -1.51
CA ALA A 61 13.27 -2.38 -1.09
C ALA A 61 14.09 -2.85 -2.29
N PHE A 62 13.44 -3.42 -3.32
CA PHE A 62 14.13 -3.86 -4.53
C PHE A 62 14.81 -2.70 -5.29
N LEU A 63 14.15 -1.55 -5.37
CA LEU A 63 14.71 -0.37 -6.03
C LEU A 63 15.92 0.17 -5.25
N ALA A 64 15.88 0.17 -3.92
CA ALA A 64 17.00 0.56 -3.07
C ALA A 64 18.22 -0.37 -3.26
N VAL A 65 18.02 -1.69 -3.28
CA VAL A 65 19.09 -2.67 -3.56
C VAL A 65 19.69 -2.43 -4.95
N ALA A 66 18.86 -2.21 -5.96
CA ALA A 66 19.34 -1.96 -7.32
C ALA A 66 20.12 -0.64 -7.43
N HIS A 67 19.67 0.43 -6.75
CA HIS A 67 20.40 1.69 -6.66
C HIS A 67 21.75 1.54 -5.94
N ALA A 68 21.78 0.85 -4.80
CA ALA A 68 23.01 0.60 -4.05
C ALA A 68 24.03 -0.17 -4.91
N ALA A 69 23.61 -1.29 -5.51
CA ALA A 69 24.47 -2.10 -6.37
C ALA A 69 25.02 -1.31 -7.58
N THR A 70 24.15 -0.55 -8.26
CA THR A 70 24.55 0.26 -9.43
C THR A 70 25.48 1.39 -9.03
N SER A 71 25.23 2.04 -7.89
CA SER A 71 26.06 3.15 -7.40
C SER A 71 27.45 2.67 -6.97
N LEU A 72 27.53 1.57 -6.23
CA LEU A 72 28.81 0.95 -5.83
C LEU A 72 29.62 0.52 -7.06
N PHE A 73 28.96 -0.06 -8.07
CA PHE A 73 29.62 -0.41 -9.33
C PHE A 73 30.11 0.84 -10.08
N ALA A 74 29.32 1.93 -10.13
CA ALA A 74 29.74 3.19 -10.73
C ALA A 74 30.95 3.80 -10.03
N VAL A 75 31.01 3.74 -8.69
CA VAL A 75 32.18 4.18 -7.91
C VAL A 75 33.39 3.34 -8.27
N ARG A 76 33.27 2.01 -8.34
CA ARG A 76 34.36 1.12 -8.77
C ARG A 76 34.89 1.48 -10.17
N LEU A 77 34.00 1.79 -11.11
CA LEU A 77 34.39 2.24 -12.45
C LEU A 77 35.21 3.53 -12.39
N ARG A 78 34.74 4.53 -11.64
CA ARG A 78 35.46 5.81 -11.44
C ARG A 78 36.84 5.59 -10.80
N CYS A 79 36.94 4.71 -9.79
CA CYS A 79 38.22 4.34 -9.17
C CYS A 79 39.17 3.61 -10.13
N SER A 80 38.65 2.97 -11.18
CA SER A 80 39.43 2.32 -12.24
C SER A 80 39.76 3.28 -13.40
N GLY A 81 39.41 4.56 -13.28
CA GLY A 81 39.61 5.56 -14.34
C GLY A 81 38.60 5.49 -15.48
N ILE A 82 37.51 4.73 -15.33
CA ILE A 82 36.46 4.58 -16.34
C ILE A 82 35.33 5.56 -16.02
N ASN A 83 34.95 6.39 -17.00
CA ASN A 83 33.84 7.32 -16.86
C ASN A 83 32.49 6.55 -16.93
N PRO A 84 31.64 6.56 -15.89
CA PRO A 84 30.36 5.86 -15.91
C PRO A 84 29.38 6.43 -16.95
N ASP A 85 29.53 7.68 -17.38
CA ASP A 85 28.65 8.31 -18.37
C ASP A 85 28.86 7.79 -19.80
N GLU A 86 30.04 7.23 -20.07
CA GLU A 86 30.39 6.59 -21.35
C GLU A 86 30.24 5.05 -21.28
N HIS A 87 29.95 4.52 -20.10
CA HIS A 87 29.83 3.10 -19.84
C HIS A 87 28.36 2.63 -19.95
N PRO A 88 28.07 1.38 -20.35
CA PRO A 88 26.70 0.85 -20.43
C PRO A 88 25.87 0.97 -19.14
N ILE A 89 26.52 1.12 -17.99
CA ILE A 89 25.89 1.39 -16.68
C ILE A 89 25.01 2.64 -16.68
N LYS A 90 25.28 3.62 -17.56
CA LYS A 90 24.41 4.79 -17.70
C LYS A 90 22.96 4.41 -18.00
N LYS A 91 22.75 3.38 -18.83
CA LYS A 91 21.41 2.86 -19.14
C LYS A 91 20.72 2.27 -17.90
N GLU A 92 21.49 1.74 -16.96
CA GLU A 92 20.97 1.27 -15.68
C GLU A 92 20.50 2.41 -14.80
N PHE A 93 21.24 3.52 -14.74
CA PHE A 93 20.78 4.73 -14.06
C PHE A 93 19.50 5.29 -14.69
N GLU A 94 19.43 5.38 -16.02
CA GLU A 94 18.22 5.80 -16.74
C GLU A 94 17.03 4.88 -16.43
N ARG A 95 17.25 3.57 -16.43
CA ARG A 95 16.24 2.57 -16.05
C ARG A 95 15.75 2.78 -14.62
N LEU A 96 16.65 2.97 -13.66
CA LEU A 96 16.31 3.19 -12.25
C LEU A 96 15.55 4.51 -12.05
N SER A 97 15.94 5.59 -12.71
CA SER A 97 15.21 6.86 -12.67
C SER A 97 13.77 6.72 -13.17
N LEU A 98 13.55 5.98 -14.27
CA LEU A 98 12.20 5.69 -14.78
C LEU A 98 11.35 4.91 -13.76
N TRP A 99 11.94 3.92 -13.08
CA TRP A 99 11.22 3.16 -12.05
C TRP A 99 10.96 3.97 -10.80
N GLN A 100 11.89 4.83 -10.38
CA GLN A 100 11.71 5.74 -9.26
C GLN A 100 10.55 6.71 -9.54
N GLU A 101 10.46 7.25 -10.76
CA GLU A 101 9.36 8.11 -11.16
C GLU A 101 8.01 7.37 -11.11
N LYS A 102 7.94 6.15 -11.64
CA LYS A 102 6.73 5.31 -11.54
C LYS A 102 6.32 5.07 -10.09
N LEU A 103 7.29 4.75 -9.23
CA LEU A 103 7.06 4.51 -7.82
C LEU A 103 6.55 5.76 -7.09
N ASN A 104 7.07 6.93 -7.44
CA ASN A 104 6.61 8.21 -6.90
C ASN A 104 5.16 8.50 -7.30
N ARG A 105 4.79 8.26 -8.57
CA ARG A 105 3.40 8.41 -9.05
C ARG A 105 2.43 7.50 -8.28
N LEU A 106 2.83 6.25 -8.02
CA LEU A 106 2.01 5.31 -7.23
C LEU A 106 1.87 5.77 -5.78
N ASN A 107 2.95 6.29 -5.18
CA ASN A 107 2.93 6.84 -3.83
C ASN A 107 2.03 8.09 -3.71
N GLU A 108 1.95 8.89 -4.77
CA GLU A 108 1.04 10.04 -4.84
C GLU A 108 -0.42 9.59 -4.96
N TRP A 109 -0.69 8.52 -5.70
CA TRP A 109 -2.03 7.92 -5.80
C TRP A 109 -2.52 7.36 -4.46
N ASP A 110 -1.63 6.76 -3.67
CA ASP A 110 -1.95 6.26 -2.33
C ASP A 110 -2.33 7.39 -1.36
N LYS A 111 -1.75 8.58 -1.55
CA LYS A 111 -2.04 9.78 -0.74
C LYS A 111 -3.25 10.58 -1.23
N ALA A 112 -3.66 10.38 -2.49
CA ALA A 112 -4.83 11.06 -3.02
C ALA A 112 -6.08 10.56 -2.26
N PRO A 113 -7.04 11.45 -1.89
CA PRO A 113 -8.31 11.00 -1.32
C PRO A 113 -8.87 9.95 -2.27
N LEU A 114 -9.24 8.75 -1.79
CA LEU A 114 -9.76 7.64 -2.58
C LEU A 114 -10.75 8.21 -3.62
N ARG A 115 -10.26 8.49 -4.82
CA ARG A 115 -11.13 8.90 -5.90
C ARG A 115 -11.73 7.57 -6.32
N PRO A 116 -13.04 7.33 -6.16
CA PRO A 116 -13.64 6.17 -6.78
C PRO A 116 -13.28 6.26 -8.27
N SER A 117 -12.42 5.35 -8.74
CA SER A 117 -11.99 5.30 -10.14
C SER A 117 -13.19 5.08 -11.07
N THR A 118 -14.31 4.64 -10.48
CA THR A 118 -15.62 4.48 -11.07
C THR A 118 -16.61 5.40 -10.38
N THR A 119 -16.84 6.60 -10.93
CA THR A 119 -18.04 7.36 -10.56
C THR A 119 -19.25 6.60 -11.10
N VAL A 120 -20.02 5.97 -10.21
CA VAL A 120 -21.21 5.23 -10.61
C VAL A 120 -22.22 6.20 -11.22
N ASN A 121 -22.54 6.01 -12.50
CA ASN A 121 -23.63 6.72 -13.14
C ASN A 121 -24.97 6.18 -12.61
N THR A 122 -25.50 6.82 -11.57
CA THR A 122 -26.73 6.41 -10.89
C THR A 122 -27.94 6.42 -11.82
N GLN A 123 -27.98 7.31 -12.81
CA GLN A 123 -29.06 7.37 -13.80
C GLN A 123 -29.02 6.16 -14.75
N ALA A 124 -27.84 5.83 -15.26
CA ALA A 124 -27.65 4.65 -16.11
C ALA A 124 -27.92 3.36 -15.30
N ALA A 125 -27.39 3.25 -14.09
CA ALA A 125 -27.67 2.14 -13.18
C ALA A 125 -29.17 1.97 -12.93
N ALA A 126 -29.91 3.07 -12.74
CA ALA A 126 -31.35 3.01 -12.57
C ALA A 126 -32.10 2.47 -13.80
N ARG A 127 -31.62 2.79 -15.02
CA ARG A 127 -32.16 2.23 -16.27
C ARG A 127 -31.88 0.72 -16.38
N PHE A 128 -30.66 0.31 -16.05
CA PHE A 128 -30.28 -1.11 -16.08
C PHE A 128 -31.09 -1.91 -15.05
N ILE A 129 -31.10 -1.48 -13.78
CA ILE A 129 -31.81 -2.20 -12.71
C ILE A 129 -33.32 -2.25 -12.98
N GLY A 130 -33.93 -1.15 -13.40
CA GLY A 130 -35.36 -1.09 -13.68
C GLY A 130 -35.80 -1.94 -14.87
N ARG A 131 -34.91 -2.23 -15.81
CA ARG A 131 -35.20 -3.08 -16.99
C ARG A 131 -34.84 -4.55 -16.78
N SER A 132 -33.78 -4.83 -16.02
CA SER A 132 -33.25 -6.18 -15.81
C SER A 132 -34.04 -6.99 -14.77
N LEU A 133 -34.77 -6.33 -13.87
CA LEU A 133 -35.52 -7.00 -12.82
C LEU A 133 -37.03 -6.99 -13.13
N SER A 134 -37.62 -8.18 -13.28
CA SER A 134 -39.05 -8.37 -13.58
C SER A 134 -39.96 -8.10 -12.37
N HIS A 135 -39.44 -8.23 -11.15
CA HIS A 135 -40.20 -8.20 -9.88
C HIS A 135 -39.98 -6.91 -9.07
N LEU A 136 -39.99 -5.75 -9.72
CA LEU A 136 -40.09 -4.48 -8.98
C LEU A 136 -41.56 -4.16 -8.66
N THR A 137 -41.82 -3.72 -7.43
CA THR A 137 -43.11 -3.09 -7.08
C THR A 137 -43.29 -1.80 -7.88
N ASP A 138 -44.53 -1.36 -8.06
CA ASP A 138 -44.84 -0.16 -8.85
C ASP A 138 -44.18 1.11 -8.27
N ASP A 139 -44.06 1.19 -6.95
CA ASP A 139 -43.34 2.26 -6.26
C ASP A 139 -41.84 2.23 -6.54
N GLN A 140 -41.24 1.04 -6.59
CA GLN A 140 -39.83 0.87 -6.95
C GLN A 140 -39.58 1.24 -8.42
N LYS A 141 -40.48 0.86 -9.34
CA LYS A 141 -40.40 1.25 -10.76
C LYS A 141 -40.47 2.77 -10.94
N LYS A 142 -41.40 3.43 -10.25
CA LYS A 142 -41.50 4.90 -10.25
C LYS A 142 -40.24 5.56 -9.69
N GLY A 143 -39.71 5.04 -8.59
CA GLY A 143 -38.43 5.50 -8.01
C GLY A 143 -37.27 5.38 -9.00
N MET A 144 -37.14 4.23 -9.68
CA MET A 144 -36.10 4.01 -10.69
C MET A 144 -36.24 4.97 -11.89
N GLN A 145 -37.46 5.22 -12.35
CA GLN A 145 -37.71 6.18 -13.43
C GLN A 145 -37.37 7.62 -13.03
N ALA A 146 -37.69 8.03 -11.80
CA ALA A 146 -37.35 9.36 -11.28
C ALA A 146 -35.83 9.56 -11.19
N ILE A 147 -35.09 8.54 -10.72
CA ILE A 147 -33.62 8.56 -10.67
C ILE A 147 -33.02 8.60 -12.08
N SER A 148 -33.56 7.82 -13.03
CA SER A 148 -33.13 7.80 -14.44
C SER A 148 -33.32 9.14 -15.18
N LYS A 149 -34.32 9.93 -14.78
CA LYS A 149 -34.59 11.27 -15.34
C LYS A 149 -33.77 12.39 -14.66
N GLY A 150 -33.08 12.09 -13.56
CA GLY A 150 -32.40 13.10 -12.75
C GLY A 150 -33.37 13.97 -11.92
N GLU A 151 -34.65 13.59 -11.84
CA GLU A 151 -35.70 14.30 -11.11
C GLU A 151 -35.76 13.89 -9.62
N GLY A 152 -34.98 12.88 -9.22
CA GLY A 152 -34.74 12.61 -7.83
C GLY A 152 -33.82 13.69 -7.26
N ALA A 153 -34.26 14.36 -6.19
CA ALA A 153 -33.32 14.86 -5.19
C ALA A 153 -32.31 13.73 -5.00
N GLY A 154 -31.02 14.01 -5.26
CA GLY A 154 -30.00 13.00 -5.07
C GLY A 154 -30.26 12.31 -3.74
N TRP A 155 -29.83 11.06 -3.60
CA TRP A 155 -29.63 10.51 -2.27
C TRP A 155 -28.50 11.34 -1.61
N SER A 156 -28.74 12.63 -1.33
CA SER A 156 -28.39 13.23 -0.08
C SER A 156 -28.80 12.17 0.92
N GLY A 157 -27.81 11.56 1.55
CA GLY A 157 -28.02 10.89 2.81
C GLY A 157 -28.62 11.95 3.71
N ARG A 158 -29.94 12.16 3.58
CA ARG A 158 -30.76 12.87 4.54
C ARG A 158 -30.62 11.93 5.71
N LYS A 159 -29.55 12.16 6.49
CA LYS A 159 -29.43 11.73 7.87
C LYS A 159 -30.81 12.08 8.39
N ARG A 160 -31.64 11.05 8.58
CA ARG A 160 -32.92 11.23 9.26
C ARG A 160 -32.52 12.04 10.47
N LYS A 161 -33.02 13.27 10.55
CA LYS A 161 -32.81 14.13 11.72
C LYS A 161 -33.17 13.21 12.87
N SER A 162 -32.18 12.86 13.70
CA SER A 162 -32.37 11.87 14.74
C SER A 162 -33.59 12.33 15.51
N GLN A 163 -34.69 11.60 15.40
CA GLN A 163 -35.72 11.70 16.41
C GLN A 163 -35.00 11.40 17.73
N PRO A 164 -35.31 12.10 18.84
CA PRO A 164 -34.76 11.74 20.13
C PRO A 164 -35.12 10.29 20.39
N LEU A 165 -34.15 9.40 20.23
CA LEU A 165 -34.33 7.99 20.56
C LEU A 165 -34.39 7.94 22.09
N PRO A 166 -35.30 7.14 22.66
CA PRO A 166 -35.27 6.86 24.09
C PRO A 166 -33.88 6.33 24.44
N GLU A 167 -33.40 6.74 25.61
CA GLU A 167 -32.11 6.46 26.23
C GLU A 167 -31.43 5.19 25.69
N ARG A 168 -30.40 5.37 24.85
CA ARG A 168 -29.67 4.25 24.24
C ARG A 168 -28.93 3.51 25.36
N LYS A 169 -29.35 2.27 25.63
CA LYS A 169 -28.55 1.30 26.40
C LYS A 169 -27.13 1.28 25.82
N SER A 170 -26.11 1.22 26.67
CA SER A 170 -24.71 1.18 26.24
C SER A 170 -24.50 0.06 25.21
N VAL A 171 -23.59 0.27 24.25
CA VAL A 171 -23.28 -0.73 23.20
C VAL A 171 -22.97 -2.10 23.81
N ARG A 172 -22.34 -2.09 24.99
CA ARG A 172 -22.05 -3.27 25.79
C ARG A 172 -23.31 -3.99 26.27
N ALA A 173 -24.28 -3.26 26.83
CA ALA A 173 -25.55 -3.85 27.28
C ALA A 173 -26.37 -4.41 26.11
N ALA A 174 -26.35 -3.75 24.95
CA ALA A 174 -27.02 -4.24 23.74
C ALA A 174 -26.36 -5.52 23.19
N ALA A 175 -25.02 -5.61 23.25
CA ALA A 175 -24.28 -6.80 22.85
C ALA A 175 -24.52 -7.97 23.82
N GLU A 176 -24.52 -7.71 25.13
CA GLU A 176 -24.81 -8.73 26.15
C GLU A 176 -26.24 -9.26 26.03
N GLU A 177 -27.23 -8.40 25.76
CA GLU A 177 -28.63 -8.80 25.54
C GLU A 177 -28.79 -9.63 24.25
N PHE A 178 -28.08 -9.27 23.18
CA PHE A 178 -28.07 -10.05 21.94
C PHE A 178 -27.43 -11.43 22.14
N LEU A 179 -26.29 -11.49 22.84
CA LEU A 179 -25.62 -12.75 23.14
C LEU A 179 -26.48 -13.64 24.04
N ALA A 180 -27.13 -13.07 25.07
CA ALA A 180 -28.04 -13.82 25.93
C ALA A 180 -29.26 -14.36 25.18
N LYS A 181 -29.79 -13.61 24.21
CA LYS A 181 -30.87 -14.08 23.35
C LYS A 181 -30.42 -15.21 22.43
N ALA A 182 -29.23 -15.07 21.83
CA ALA A 182 -28.66 -16.11 20.97
C ALA A 182 -28.37 -17.39 21.75
N THR A 183 -27.86 -17.32 22.98
CA THR A 183 -27.65 -18.50 23.83
C THR A 183 -28.97 -19.14 24.22
N GLN A 184 -30.02 -18.36 24.48
CA GLN A 184 -31.35 -18.89 24.78
C GLN A 184 -32.01 -19.58 23.57
N GLU A 185 -31.82 -19.07 22.36
CA GLU A 185 -32.25 -19.72 21.12
C GLU A 185 -31.44 -21.00 20.84
N LEU A 186 -30.16 -21.03 21.23
CA LEU A 186 -29.28 -22.20 21.08
C LEU A 186 -29.58 -23.32 22.11
N ILE A 187 -29.91 -22.93 23.34
CA ILE A 187 -30.14 -23.86 24.47
C ILE A 187 -31.57 -24.44 24.45
N GLY A 188 -32.44 -23.95 23.57
CA GLY A 188 -33.72 -24.59 23.27
C GLY A 188 -34.69 -24.59 24.45
N TYR A 189 -35.52 -23.55 24.55
CA TYR A 189 -36.73 -23.65 25.36
C TYR A 189 -37.67 -24.65 24.69
N ASN A 190 -37.91 -25.79 25.35
CA ASN A 190 -38.83 -26.83 24.92
C ASN A 190 -40.26 -26.27 24.80
N GLY A 191 -40.62 -25.82 23.60
CA GLY A 191 -41.94 -25.24 23.33
C GLY A 191 -42.11 -24.83 21.87
N SER A 192 -42.43 -25.81 21.02
CA SER A 192 -42.95 -25.69 19.65
C SER A 192 -42.17 -24.86 18.62
N GLY A 193 -41.61 -25.57 17.63
CA GLY A 193 -41.53 -25.09 16.24
C GLY A 193 -40.16 -24.62 15.78
N VAL A 194 -39.21 -25.54 15.61
CA VAL A 194 -37.94 -25.28 14.92
C VAL A 194 -38.20 -24.83 13.48
N LYS A 195 -37.77 -23.62 13.14
CA LYS A 195 -37.56 -23.20 11.74
C LYS A 195 -36.23 -22.46 11.63
N GLY A 196 -35.13 -23.23 11.69
CA GLY A 196 -33.78 -22.82 11.32
C GLY A 196 -33.28 -23.61 10.10
N PRO A 197 -32.29 -23.12 9.33
CA PRO A 197 -31.95 -23.67 8.01
C PRO A 197 -31.08 -24.95 8.03
N VAL A 198 -30.73 -25.49 9.20
CA VAL A 198 -29.81 -26.62 9.29
C VAL A 198 -30.61 -27.92 9.42
N ARG A 199 -30.84 -28.57 8.27
CA ARG A 199 -31.23 -29.98 8.23
C ARG A 199 -29.95 -30.81 8.35
N THR A 200 -29.74 -31.46 9.49
CA THR A 200 -28.78 -32.56 9.60
C THR A 200 -29.38 -33.75 8.84
N ILE A 201 -28.83 -34.05 7.67
CA ILE A 201 -29.06 -35.33 6.99
C ILE A 201 -28.20 -36.32 7.76
N LEU A 202 -28.83 -37.28 8.43
CA LEU A 202 -28.16 -38.48 8.92
C LEU A 202 -28.12 -39.45 7.75
N ASP A 203 -26.91 -39.78 7.28
CA ASP A 203 -26.68 -40.90 6.39
C ASP A 203 -26.81 -42.17 7.22
N GLU A 204 -27.90 -42.92 7.02
CA GLU A 204 -28.05 -44.28 7.52
C GLU A 204 -27.51 -45.24 6.45
N ASP A 205 -26.34 -45.81 6.74
CA ASP A 205 -25.86 -47.06 6.14
C ASP A 205 -26.76 -48.21 6.60
N GLU A 206 -27.25 -49.06 5.68
CA GLU A 206 -27.53 -50.48 5.97
C GLU A 206 -27.68 -51.32 4.66
N ASP A 207 -26.89 -52.41 4.64
CA ASP A 207 -26.85 -53.64 3.83
C ASP A 207 -26.49 -53.66 2.32
#